data_AF-M7ZYH2-F1
#
_entry.id   AF-M7ZYH2-F1
#
_cell.length_a   1.000
_cell.length_b   1.000
_cell.length_c   1.000
_cell.angle_alpha   90.00
_cell.angle_beta   90.00
_cell.angle_gamma   90.00
#
_symmetry.space_group_name_H-M   'P 1'
#
loop_
_entity.id
_entity.type
_entity.pdbx_description
1 polymer ?
#
loop_
_entity_poly.entity_id
_entity_poly.type
_entity_poly.pdbx_seq_one_letter_code
_entity_poly.pdbx_strand_id
1 'polypeptide(L)'
;MLLVVRRGNRQSKDVVKALRKRIAHKNPKVQLLALTLLETAIKNCGDIFHMHVAERDLLHEMVKLVKKKSDQRVKDKILVLIDTWQEALGGPRSRYPQFYAAYHELVRAGAQFPKRSERPAPLFNGQSEAAKSMRSPDQRDEAESSAGNDFPALRICFWTY
;
A
#
# COMPACT_ATOMS: atom_id res chain seq x y z
N MET A 1 9.97 15.18 -11.97
CA MET A 1 9.33 14.60 -13.17
C MET A 1 8.29 13.54 -12.76
N LEU A 2 7.25 13.94 -12.01
CA LEU A 2 6.21 13.04 -11.45
C LEU A 2 4.82 13.68 -11.60
N LEU A 3 4.47 14.09 -12.82
CA LEU A 3 3.17 14.69 -13.11
C LEU A 3 2.60 14.18 -14.45
N VAL A 4 2.37 12.88 -14.62
CA VAL A 4 1.56 12.40 -15.75
C VAL A 4 0.73 11.16 -15.42
N VAL A 5 -0.03 11.16 -14.32
CA VAL A 5 -1.27 10.35 -14.26
C VAL A 5 -2.30 11.06 -13.38
N ARG A 6 -2.68 12.27 -13.76
CA ARG A 6 -3.99 12.81 -13.40
C ARG A 6 -4.75 13.03 -14.69
N ARG A 7 -5.51 12.03 -15.15
CA ARG A 7 -6.63 12.16 -16.11
C ARG A 7 -7.29 10.80 -16.41
N GLY A 8 -8.60 10.69 -16.13
CA GLY A 8 -9.55 9.78 -16.79
C GLY A 8 -9.49 8.26 -16.50
N ASN A 9 -10.66 7.69 -16.16
CA ASN A 9 -10.92 6.25 -16.01
C ASN A 9 -10.36 5.39 -17.18
N ARG A 10 -10.51 5.85 -18.43
CA ARG A 10 -10.01 5.15 -19.62
C ARG A 10 -8.48 5.02 -19.67
N GLN A 11 -7.75 6.06 -19.27
CA GLN A 11 -6.28 6.04 -19.29
C GLN A 11 -5.73 5.08 -18.24
N SER A 12 -6.31 5.06 -17.03
CA SER A 12 -5.94 4.10 -15.98
C SER A 12 -6.09 2.66 -16.46
N LYS A 13 -7.19 2.35 -17.16
CA LYS A 13 -7.45 1.02 -17.72
C LYS A 13 -6.37 0.60 -18.73
N ASP A 14 -6.00 1.49 -19.66
CA ASP A 14 -5.00 1.19 -20.68
C ASP A 14 -3.59 1.05 -20.08
N VAL A 15 -3.26 1.87 -19.08
CA VAL A 15 -2.00 1.77 -18.33
C VAL A 15 -1.90 0.43 -17.61
N VAL A 16 -2.95 0.01 -16.87
CA VAL A 16 -2.96 -1.29 -16.18
C VAL A 16 -2.82 -2.45 -17.18
N LYS A 17 -3.49 -2.37 -18.33
CA LYS A 17 -3.35 -3.38 -19.40
C LYS A 17 -1.92 -3.44 -19.93
N ALA A 18 -1.28 -2.30 -20.16
CA ALA A 18 0.12 -2.23 -20.61
C ALA A 18 1.09 -2.78 -19.55
N LEU A 19 0.88 -2.43 -18.28
CA LEU A 19 1.68 -2.93 -17.15
C LEU A 19 1.58 -4.45 -17.04
N ARG A 20 0.37 -5.02 -17.13
CA ARG A 20 0.19 -6.48 -17.10
C ARG A 20 1.01 -7.19 -18.18
N LYS A 21 0.99 -6.66 -19.42
CA LYS A 21 1.79 -7.21 -20.52
C LYS A 21 3.29 -7.16 -20.25
N ARG A 22 3.79 -6.08 -19.61
CA ARG A 22 5.21 -5.93 -19.25
C ARG A 22 5.61 -6.82 -18.07
N ILE A 23 4.72 -7.03 -17.10
CA ILE A 23 4.93 -7.96 -15.98
C ILE A 23 5.00 -9.40 -16.49
N ALA A 24 4.17 -9.79 -17.47
CA ALA A 24 4.21 -11.12 -18.09
C ALA A 24 5.41 -11.35 -19.04
N HIS A 25 6.30 -10.35 -19.21
CA HIS A 25 7.43 -10.45 -20.13
C HIS A 25 8.53 -11.40 -19.62
N LYS A 26 9.25 -12.07 -20.51
CA LYS A 26 10.29 -13.06 -20.12
C LYS A 26 11.54 -12.44 -19.47
N ASN A 27 11.85 -11.19 -19.82
CA ASN A 27 13.05 -10.51 -19.32
C ASN A 27 12.82 -9.93 -17.91
N PRO A 28 13.57 -10.37 -16.88
CA PRO A 28 13.37 -9.92 -15.50
C PRO A 28 13.60 -8.41 -15.31
N LYS A 29 14.47 -7.78 -16.10
CA LYS A 29 14.66 -6.32 -16.04
C LYS A 29 13.39 -5.57 -16.45
N VAL A 30 12.69 -6.05 -17.48
CA VAL A 30 11.42 -5.46 -17.92
C VAL A 30 10.34 -5.65 -16.85
N GLN A 31 10.31 -6.82 -16.21
CA GLN A 31 9.37 -7.11 -15.12
C GLN A 31 9.60 -6.19 -13.93
N LEU A 32 10.86 -6.04 -13.49
CA LEU A 32 11.23 -5.16 -12.38
C LEU A 32 10.86 -3.70 -12.63
N LEU A 33 11.18 -3.17 -13.83
CA LEU A 33 10.81 -1.80 -14.18
C LEU A 33 9.29 -1.61 -14.20
N ALA A 34 8.55 -2.60 -14.71
CA ALA A 34 7.09 -2.56 -14.71
C ALA A 34 6.49 -2.61 -13.29
N LEU A 35 7.06 -3.43 -12.40
CA LEU A 35 6.66 -3.51 -10.99
C LEU A 35 6.95 -2.20 -10.25
N THR A 36 8.11 -1.57 -10.49
CA THR A 36 8.44 -0.25 -9.93
C THR A 36 7.48 0.83 -10.43
N LEU A 37 7.17 0.83 -11.73
CA LEU A 37 6.19 1.76 -12.28
C LEU A 37 4.79 1.54 -11.67
N LEU A 38 4.35 0.29 -11.54
CA LEU A 38 3.08 -0.07 -10.91
C LEU A 38 3.01 0.42 -9.46
N GLU A 39 4.08 0.24 -8.68
CA GLU A 39 4.18 0.75 -7.31
C GLU A 39 3.96 2.26 -7.28
N THR A 40 4.68 3.02 -8.12
CA THR A 40 4.51 4.47 -8.18
C THR A 40 3.12 4.87 -8.66
N ALA A 41 2.51 4.13 -9.59
CA ALA A 41 1.17 4.42 -10.08
C ALA A 41 0.11 4.22 -8.99
N ILE A 42 0.17 3.12 -8.24
CA ILE A 42 -0.75 2.87 -7.11
C ILE A 42 -0.61 3.95 -6.04
N LYS A 43 0.62 4.42 -5.75
CA LYS A 43 0.86 5.50 -4.78
C LYS A 43 0.27 6.85 -5.23
N ASN A 44 0.36 7.16 -6.52
CA ASN A 44 0.04 8.51 -7.03
C ASN A 44 -1.38 8.65 -7.61
N CYS A 45 -1.99 7.57 -8.10
CA CYS A 45 -3.23 7.64 -8.90
C CYS A 45 -4.51 7.39 -8.10
N GLY A 46 -4.39 6.94 -6.84
CA GLY A 46 -5.52 6.74 -5.94
C GLY A 46 -6.53 5.66 -6.38
N ASP A 47 -7.75 5.79 -5.85
CA ASP A 47 -8.80 4.76 -5.83
C ASP A 47 -9.16 4.18 -7.21
N ILE A 48 -9.34 5.04 -8.22
CA ILE A 48 -9.68 4.60 -9.59
C ILE A 48 -8.63 3.63 -10.14
N PHE A 49 -7.35 3.87 -9.86
CA PHE A 49 -6.29 2.99 -10.31
C PHE A 49 -6.26 1.67 -9.54
N HIS A 50 -6.52 1.71 -8.22
CA HIS A 50 -6.61 0.51 -7.38
C HIS A 50 -7.73 -0.42 -7.86
N MET A 51 -8.89 0.14 -8.20
CA MET A 51 -10.01 -0.59 -8.81
C MET A 51 -9.60 -1.31 -10.10
N HIS A 52 -8.94 -0.62 -11.03
CA HIS A 52 -8.49 -1.27 -12.27
C HIS A 52 -7.45 -2.36 -12.04
N VAL A 53 -6.54 -2.19 -11.09
CA VAL A 53 -5.57 -3.22 -10.73
C VAL A 53 -6.28 -4.48 -10.19
N ALA A 54 -7.30 -4.28 -9.35
CA ALA A 54 -8.11 -5.36 -8.79
C ALA A 54 -8.93 -6.11 -9.86
N GLU A 55 -9.47 -5.41 -10.85
CA GLU A 55 -10.35 -5.99 -11.89
C GLU A 55 -9.62 -6.67 -13.07
N ARG A 56 -8.32 -6.41 -13.28
CA ARG A 56 -7.63 -6.74 -14.56
C ARG A 56 -6.70 -7.94 -14.49
N ASP A 57 -6.88 -8.81 -13.51
CA ASP A 57 -6.05 -10.00 -13.27
C ASP A 57 -4.56 -9.69 -13.11
N LEU A 58 -4.21 -8.43 -12.83
CA LEU A 58 -2.81 -8.03 -12.68
C LEU A 58 -2.20 -8.73 -11.46
N LEU A 59 -2.95 -8.79 -10.36
CA LEU A 59 -2.56 -9.49 -9.14
C LEU A 59 -2.39 -11.00 -9.39
N HIS A 60 -3.27 -11.61 -10.18
CA HIS A 60 -3.15 -13.02 -10.54
C HIS A 60 -1.87 -13.32 -11.33
N GLU A 61 -1.50 -12.45 -12.29
CA GLU A 61 -0.25 -12.59 -13.02
C GLU A 61 0.98 -12.46 -12.10
N MET A 62 0.95 -11.55 -11.12
CA MET A 62 2.01 -11.42 -10.10
C MET A 62 2.13 -12.69 -9.25
N VAL A 63 1.02 -13.24 -8.77
CA VAL A 63 1.00 -14.49 -7.99
C VAL A 63 1.57 -15.65 -8.80
N LYS A 64 1.19 -15.76 -10.08
CA LYS A 64 1.69 -16.77 -11.01
C LYS A 64 3.21 -16.68 -11.20
N LEU A 65 3.75 -15.47 -11.29
CA LEU A 65 5.20 -15.28 -11.40
C LEU A 65 5.94 -15.79 -10.16
N VAL A 66 5.43 -15.53 -8.95
CA VAL A 66 6.05 -16.02 -7.71
C VAL A 66 6.04 -17.54 -7.63
N LYS A 67 4.91 -18.16 -7.99
CA LYS A 67 4.74 -19.62 -8.00
C LYS A 67 5.62 -20.32 -9.05
N LYS A 68 5.96 -19.64 -10.15
CA LYS A 68 6.84 -20.18 -11.19
C LYS A 68 8.33 -20.07 -10.81
N LYS A 69 9.21 -20.80 -11.48
CA LYS A 69 10.68 -20.57 -11.45
C LYS A 69 11.06 -19.27 -12.17
N SER A 70 10.64 -18.12 -11.62
CA SER A 70 11.04 -16.77 -12.05
C SER A 70 12.27 -16.27 -11.28
N ASP A 71 12.82 -15.15 -11.73
CA ASP A 71 13.97 -14.48 -11.09
C ASP A 71 13.67 -14.09 -9.64
N GLN A 72 14.59 -14.36 -8.73
CA GLN A 72 14.40 -14.13 -7.29
C GLN A 72 14.09 -12.67 -6.97
N ARG A 73 14.74 -11.71 -7.64
CA ARG A 73 14.51 -10.27 -7.39
C ARG A 73 13.11 -9.85 -7.77
N VAL A 74 12.56 -10.46 -8.83
CA VAL A 74 11.17 -10.23 -9.26
C VAL A 74 10.21 -10.77 -8.20
N LYS A 75 10.46 -11.97 -7.67
CA LYS A 75 9.64 -12.56 -6.61
C LYS A 75 9.64 -11.71 -5.35
N ASP A 76 10.82 -11.34 -4.87
CA ASP A 76 10.99 -10.53 -3.66
C ASP A 76 10.24 -9.20 -3.79
N LYS A 77 10.38 -8.54 -4.96
CA LYS A 77 9.65 -7.30 -5.24
C LYS A 77 8.14 -7.51 -5.22
N ILE A 78 7.62 -8.57 -5.83
CA ILE A 78 6.19 -8.88 -5.81
C ILE A 78 5.69 -9.11 -4.39
N LEU A 79 6.43 -9.88 -3.58
CA LEU A 79 6.06 -10.17 -2.19
C LEU A 79 5.97 -8.90 -1.35
N VAL A 80 6.96 -8.01 -1.47
CA VAL A 80 6.94 -6.69 -0.80
C VAL A 80 5.70 -5.90 -1.22
N LEU A 81 5.42 -5.82 -2.52
CA LEU A 81 4.30 -5.03 -3.03
C LEU A 81 2.95 -5.56 -2.55
N ILE A 82 2.72 -6.87 -2.64
CA ILE A 82 1.46 -7.49 -2.22
C ILE A 82 1.25 -7.32 -0.72
N ASP A 83 2.30 -7.53 0.09
CA ASP A 83 2.23 -7.34 1.54
C ASP A 83 1.93 -5.88 1.93
N THR A 84 2.57 -4.94 1.24
CA THR A 84 2.35 -3.52 1.51
C THR A 84 0.94 -3.08 1.08
N TRP A 85 0.46 -3.53 -0.08
CA TRP A 85 -0.88 -3.14 -0.58
C TRP A 85 -2.00 -3.76 0.23
N GLN A 86 -1.92 -5.04 0.59
CA GLN A 86 -2.97 -5.69 1.38
C GLN A 86 -3.16 -4.96 2.71
N GLU A 87 -2.07 -4.61 3.39
CA GLU A 87 -2.14 -3.89 4.67
C GLU A 87 -2.66 -2.48 4.49
N ALA A 88 -2.04 -1.73 3.58
CA ALA A 88 -2.40 -0.34 3.36
C ALA A 88 -3.86 -0.18 2.91
N LEU A 89 -4.43 -1.15 2.20
CA LEU A 89 -5.80 -1.10 1.70
C LEU A 89 -6.82 -1.70 2.68
N GLY A 90 -6.43 -2.06 3.90
CA GLY A 90 -7.35 -2.51 4.96
C GLY A 90 -7.51 -4.04 5.09
N GLY A 91 -6.64 -4.80 4.43
CA GLY A 91 -6.55 -6.26 4.54
C GLY A 91 -7.87 -6.97 4.28
N PRO A 92 -8.37 -7.81 5.21
CA PRO A 92 -9.62 -8.55 5.02
C PRO A 92 -10.86 -7.64 4.86
N ARG A 93 -10.81 -6.40 5.36
CA ARG A 93 -11.90 -5.40 5.26
C ARG A 93 -11.67 -4.41 4.12
N SER A 94 -10.76 -4.72 3.19
CA SER A 94 -10.45 -3.84 2.08
C SER A 94 -11.64 -3.66 1.13
N ARG A 95 -11.79 -2.45 0.57
CA ARG A 95 -12.67 -2.22 -0.59
C ARG A 95 -12.24 -3.02 -1.83
N TYR A 96 -10.98 -3.47 -1.87
CA TYR A 96 -10.41 -4.27 -2.94
C TYR A 96 -9.89 -5.60 -2.37
N PRO A 97 -10.78 -6.55 -2.04
CA PRO A 97 -10.41 -7.82 -1.40
C PRO A 97 -9.43 -8.66 -2.22
N GLN A 98 -9.30 -8.39 -3.52
CA GLN A 98 -8.37 -9.07 -4.43
C GLN A 98 -6.90 -8.93 -3.99
N PHE A 99 -6.51 -7.78 -3.42
CA PHE A 99 -5.15 -7.59 -2.90
C PHE A 99 -4.86 -8.53 -1.72
N TYR A 100 -5.82 -8.63 -0.80
CA TYR A 100 -5.73 -9.55 0.34
C TYR A 100 -5.81 -11.02 -0.09
N ALA A 101 -6.65 -11.34 -1.07
CA ALA A 101 -6.75 -12.69 -1.63
C ALA A 101 -5.42 -13.13 -2.26
N ALA A 102 -4.75 -12.24 -3.01
CA ALA A 102 -3.44 -12.51 -3.61
C ALA A 102 -2.37 -12.77 -2.54
N TYR A 103 -2.37 -12.00 -1.44
CA TYR A 103 -1.49 -12.25 -0.30
C TYR A 103 -1.71 -13.65 0.29
N HIS A 104 -2.97 -14.01 0.61
CA HIS A 104 -3.30 -15.32 1.17
C HIS A 104 -3.01 -16.48 0.24
N GLU A 105 -3.19 -16.29 -1.06
CA GLU A 105 -2.83 -17.30 -2.05
C GLU A 105 -1.32 -17.58 -2.05
N LEU A 106 -0.50 -16.55 -1.85
CA LEU A 106 0.96 -16.70 -1.75
C LEU A 106 1.38 -17.31 -0.42
N VAL A 107 0.74 -16.93 0.69
CA VAL A 107 0.97 -17.57 2.00
C VAL A 107 0.66 -19.07 1.92
N ARG A 108 -0.49 -19.45 1.35
CA ARG A 108 -0.86 -20.86 1.15
C ARG A 108 0.09 -21.61 0.21
N ALA A 109 0.74 -20.90 -0.72
CA ALA A 109 1.75 -21.47 -1.59
C ALA A 109 3.14 -21.59 -0.92
N GLY A 110 3.27 -21.23 0.36
CA GLY A 110 4.52 -21.28 1.11
C GLY A 110 5.48 -20.14 0.79
N ALA A 111 5.01 -19.04 0.20
CA ALA A 111 5.86 -17.88 -0.07
C ALA A 111 6.28 -17.23 1.26
N GLN A 112 7.58 -17.00 1.42
CA GLN A 112 8.13 -16.31 2.59
C GLN A 112 8.09 -14.80 2.35
N PHE A 113 7.13 -14.14 2.97
CA PHE A 113 7.09 -12.68 2.95
C PHE A 113 8.25 -12.11 3.79
N PRO A 114 8.86 -11.00 3.36
CA PRO A 114 9.93 -10.37 4.11
C PRO A 114 9.43 -10.01 5.51
N LYS A 115 10.26 -10.32 6.52
CA LYS A 115 9.98 -9.91 7.90
C LYS A 115 9.92 -8.39 7.92
N ARG A 116 8.76 -7.86 8.29
CA ARG A 116 8.63 -6.43 8.54
C ARG A 116 9.54 -6.11 9.72
N SER A 117 10.47 -5.18 9.53
CA SER A 117 11.18 -4.64 10.68
C SER A 117 10.15 -3.96 11.57
N GLU A 118 9.82 -4.56 12.71
CA GLU A 118 9.28 -3.81 13.85
C GLU A 118 10.34 -2.78 14.22
N ARG A 119 10.30 -1.59 13.61
CA ARG A 119 11.03 -0.46 14.15
C ARG A 119 10.18 0.05 15.32
N PRO A 120 10.68 0.03 16.56
CA PRO A 120 10.08 0.84 17.62
C PRO A 120 10.05 2.27 17.10
N ALA A 121 8.93 2.97 17.29
CA ALA A 121 8.83 4.39 16.96
C ALA A 121 10.04 5.15 17.55
N PRO A 122 10.56 6.21 16.90
CA PRO A 122 11.55 7.05 17.52
C PRO A 122 10.96 7.57 18.83
N LEU A 123 11.55 7.18 19.96
CA LEU A 123 11.23 7.75 21.27
C LEU A 123 11.53 9.25 21.17
N PHE A 124 10.47 10.05 21.14
CA PHE A 124 10.55 11.50 21.25
C PHE A 124 11.00 11.85 22.68
N ASN A 125 12.31 11.80 22.91
CA ASN A 125 12.92 12.37 24.11
C ASN A 125 13.59 13.69 23.72
N GLY A 126 12.79 14.75 23.66
CA GLY A 126 13.26 16.13 23.72
C GLY A 126 12.87 16.75 25.05
N GLN A 127 13.71 16.57 26.07
CA GLN A 127 13.70 17.44 27.26
C GLN A 127 14.16 18.85 26.85
N SER A 128 13.45 19.89 27.31
CA SER A 128 14.02 21.17 27.77
C SER A 128 12.93 22.06 28.41
N GLU A 129 12.86 21.93 29.73
CA GLU A 129 12.62 22.90 30.82
C GLU A 129 11.86 24.25 30.63
N ALA A 130 10.96 24.45 31.61
CA ALA A 130 10.70 25.66 32.42
C ALA A 130 9.83 26.81 31.87
N ALA A 131 8.61 26.97 32.41
CA ALA A 131 8.38 27.72 33.67
C ALA A 131 6.89 28.11 33.88
N LYS A 132 6.36 27.77 35.09
CA LYS A 132 5.42 28.54 35.95
C LYS A 132 4.01 28.85 35.39
N SER A 133 2.88 28.82 36.10
CA SER A 133 2.54 28.72 37.52
C SER A 133 0.99 28.70 37.64
N MET A 134 0.46 27.88 38.55
CA MET A 134 -0.83 27.99 39.31
C MET A 134 -2.15 28.32 38.58
N ARG A 135 -3.17 27.44 38.69
CA ARG A 135 -4.29 27.54 39.67
C ARG A 135 -5.33 26.41 39.45
N SER A 136 -5.85 25.87 40.56
CA SER A 136 -6.69 24.67 40.71
C SER A 136 -8.22 24.91 40.44
N PRO A 137 -9.14 23.96 40.80
CA PRO A 137 -10.10 23.30 39.90
C PRO A 137 -11.54 23.82 40.08
N ASP A 138 -12.47 23.47 39.18
CA ASP A 138 -13.75 22.77 39.47
C ASP A 138 -14.69 22.72 38.23
N GLN A 139 -15.61 21.75 38.27
CA GLN A 139 -16.88 21.59 37.55
C GLN A 139 -16.95 20.79 36.22
N ARG A 140 -17.61 19.64 36.37
CA ARG A 140 -18.25 18.78 35.36
C ARG A 140 -19.48 19.50 34.81
N ASP A 141 -19.82 19.28 33.53
CA ASP A 141 -21.10 18.69 33.13
C ASP A 141 -21.23 18.48 31.61
N GLU A 142 -21.79 17.31 31.29
CA GLU A 142 -22.65 16.91 30.18
C GLU A 142 -22.18 16.75 28.71
N ALA A 143 -22.73 15.68 28.13
CA ALA A 143 -22.52 15.13 26.80
C ALA A 143 -23.37 15.82 25.73
N GLU A 144 -22.96 15.77 24.46
CA GLU A 144 -23.68 15.07 23.39
C GLU A 144 -23.13 15.43 21.98
N SER A 145 -22.85 14.36 21.21
CA SER A 145 -22.98 14.21 19.75
C SER A 145 -22.79 15.41 18.80
N SER A 146 -21.80 15.32 17.90
CA SER A 146 -22.10 15.25 16.46
C SER A 146 -20.92 14.69 15.66
N ALA A 147 -21.24 13.85 14.69
CA ALA A 147 -20.31 13.23 13.76
C ALA A 147 -19.58 14.29 12.90
N GLY A 148 -18.30 14.51 13.20
CA GLY A 148 -17.34 15.11 12.28
C GLY A 148 -16.49 14.01 11.68
N ASN A 149 -16.44 13.91 10.35
CA ASN A 149 -15.55 13.02 9.62
C ASN A 149 -14.08 13.29 9.98
N ASP A 150 -13.57 12.65 11.03
CA ASP A 150 -12.14 12.49 11.23
C ASP A 150 -11.66 11.44 10.25
N PHE A 151 -11.36 11.92 9.03
CA PHE A 151 -10.52 11.20 8.09
C PHE A 151 -9.19 10.94 8.80
N PRO A 152 -8.88 9.69 9.17
CA PRO A 152 -7.75 9.46 10.05
C PRO A 152 -6.48 9.82 9.28
N ALA A 153 -5.69 10.70 9.88
CA ALA A 153 -4.32 11.04 9.53
C ALA A 153 -3.35 9.83 9.67
N LEU A 154 -3.78 8.64 9.26
CA LEU A 154 -3.10 7.36 9.43
C LEU A 154 -2.70 6.72 8.09
N ARG A 155 -2.46 7.49 7.03
CA ARG A 155 -2.00 6.93 5.74
C ARG A 155 -0.77 7.59 5.13
N ILE A 156 0.00 8.34 5.92
CA ILE A 156 1.27 8.92 5.45
C ILE A 156 2.48 8.09 5.91
N CYS A 157 2.42 7.41 7.05
CA CYS A 157 3.60 6.74 7.63
C CYS A 157 4.01 5.40 6.99
N PHE A 158 3.19 4.79 6.13
CA PHE A 158 3.54 3.52 5.46
C PHE A 158 4.12 3.71 4.04
N TRP A 159 4.07 4.93 3.50
CA TRP A 159 4.35 5.18 2.08
C TRP A 159 5.48 6.15 1.77
N THR A 160 6.19 6.60 2.80
CA THR A 160 7.48 7.29 2.68
C THR A 160 8.46 6.63 3.65
N TYR A 161 9.68 6.42 3.15
CA TYR A 161 10.86 6.02 3.90
C TYR A 161 10.97 6.67 5.28
#